data_AF-A0A2G9TSG8-F1
#
_entry.id   AF-A0A2G9TSG8-F1
#
_cell.length_a   1.000
_cell.length_b   1.000
_cell.length_c   1.000
_cell.angle_alpha   90.00
_cell.angle_beta   90.00
_cell.angle_gamma   90.00
#
_symmetry.space_group_name_H-M   'P 1'
#
loop_
_entity.id
_entity.type
_entity.pdbx_description
1 polymer ?
#
loop_
_entity_poly.entity_id
_entity_poly.type
_entity_poly.pdbx_seq_one_letter_code
_entity_poly.pdbx_strand_id
1 'polypeptide(L)'
;SVFFSELSFHQFLYNLCVCSDIKGVDRRLTQGVLKRIIPAVASTNAVIAASCALEAIKLATNTAKPIDNYLNFTDIEGVYCGVVKMEKDPECPTCSGGYVQVQCNDDDTLQVFMDKLVDKFHLKNPSIETVNEKLYMINELLPELKDKSVSNLLRPLRELISAGEDLLVADEVLSKSLSIRVNFVT
;
A
#
# COMPACT_ATOMS: atom_id res chain seq x y z
N SER A 1 2.28 -29.05 11.51
CA SER A 1 3.32 -28.76 10.52
C SER A 1 4.07 -27.45 10.77
N VAL A 2 3.42 -26.37 11.26
CA VAL A 2 4.06 -25.04 11.48
C VAL A 2 5.07 -24.99 12.64
N PHE A 3 4.90 -25.80 13.70
CA PHE A 3 5.85 -25.83 14.82
C PHE A 3 7.24 -26.39 14.45
N PHE A 4 7.30 -27.28 13.45
CA PHE A 4 8.56 -27.87 12.99
C PHE A 4 9.41 -26.89 12.17
N SER A 5 8.80 -25.90 11.49
CA SER A 5 9.54 -24.89 10.74
C SER A 5 10.15 -23.82 11.64
N GLU A 6 9.50 -23.44 12.76
CA GLU A 6 10.04 -22.43 13.68
C GLU A 6 11.31 -22.88 14.43
N LEU A 7 11.35 -24.12 14.94
CA LEU A 7 12.54 -24.66 15.60
C LEU A 7 13.71 -24.83 14.63
N SER A 8 13.43 -25.32 13.43
CA SER A 8 14.44 -25.53 12.38
C SER A 8 15.06 -24.21 11.91
N PHE A 9 14.25 -23.15 11.79
CA PHE A 9 14.71 -21.82 11.39
C PHE A 9 15.51 -21.13 12.49
N HIS A 10 15.11 -21.26 13.75
CA HIS A 10 15.90 -20.75 14.88
C HIS A 10 17.27 -21.43 14.97
N GLN A 11 17.33 -22.75 14.81
CA GLN A 11 18.59 -23.49 14.81
C GLN A 11 19.49 -23.10 13.62
N PHE A 12 18.90 -22.88 12.44
CA PHE A 12 19.61 -22.37 11.27
C PHE A 12 20.22 -20.99 11.51
N LEU A 13 19.45 -20.05 12.04
CA LEU A 13 19.93 -18.69 12.37
C LEU A 13 21.02 -18.72 13.45
N TYR A 14 20.88 -19.58 14.45
CA TYR A 14 21.89 -19.76 15.49
C TYR A 14 23.22 -20.24 14.89
N ASN A 15 23.18 -21.26 14.04
CA ASN A 15 24.37 -21.80 13.37
C ASN A 15 25.04 -20.74 12.46
N LEU A 16 24.25 -19.95 11.72
CA LEU A 16 24.75 -18.88 10.87
C LEU A 16 25.44 -17.75 11.68
N CYS A 17 24.86 -17.40 12.83
CA CYS A 17 25.39 -16.34 13.70
C CYS A 17 26.67 -16.74 14.42
N VAL A 18 26.80 -18.01 14.81
CA VAL A 18 28.07 -18.56 15.37
C VAL A 18 29.19 -18.46 14.34
N CYS A 19 28.92 -18.73 13.06
CA CYS A 19 29.90 -18.59 11.99
C CYS A 19 30.31 -17.13 11.71
N SER A 20 29.54 -16.15 12.17
CA SER A 20 29.71 -14.72 11.84
C SER A 20 30.03 -13.83 13.06
N ASP A 21 30.27 -14.42 14.24
CA ASP A 21 30.44 -13.73 15.54
C ASP A 21 29.32 -12.72 15.90
N ILE A 22 28.09 -12.99 15.46
CA ILE A 22 26.92 -12.15 15.77
C ILE A 22 26.27 -12.67 17.04
N LYS A 23 26.25 -11.85 18.09
CA LYS A 23 25.64 -12.18 19.40
C LYS A 23 24.22 -11.63 19.51
N GLY A 24 23.40 -12.22 20.37
CA GLY A 24 22.07 -11.72 20.72
C GLY A 24 20.89 -12.35 19.97
N VAL A 25 21.10 -13.47 19.26
CA VAL A 25 20.01 -14.23 18.65
C VAL A 25 19.33 -15.11 19.70
N ASP A 26 18.15 -14.69 20.14
CA ASP A 26 17.27 -15.48 21.01
C ASP A 26 15.96 -15.85 20.28
N ARG A 27 15.16 -16.72 20.91
CA ARG A 27 13.88 -17.16 20.35
C ARG A 27 12.91 -15.97 20.19
N ARG A 28 12.96 -14.99 21.11
CA ARG A 28 12.08 -13.81 21.10
C ARG A 28 12.35 -12.94 19.88
N LEU A 29 13.60 -12.62 19.58
CA LEU A 29 14.04 -11.89 18.39
C LEU A 29 13.68 -12.67 17.14
N THR A 30 13.96 -13.98 17.12
CA THR A 30 13.64 -14.84 15.98
C THR A 30 12.15 -14.81 15.66
N GLN A 31 11.28 -14.96 16.66
CA GLN A 31 9.83 -14.88 16.50
C GLN A 31 9.37 -13.46 16.11
N GLY A 32 9.99 -12.44 16.69
CA GLY A 32 9.74 -11.03 16.37
C GLY A 32 9.97 -10.72 14.89
N VAL A 33 11.11 -11.18 14.34
CA VAL A 33 11.47 -11.00 12.93
C VAL A 33 10.57 -11.82 12.02
N LEU A 34 10.39 -13.11 12.30
CA LEU A 34 9.59 -14.02 11.44
C LEU A 34 8.13 -13.58 11.33
N LYS A 35 7.53 -13.20 12.44
CA LYS A 35 6.10 -12.87 12.52
C LYS A 35 5.83 -11.37 12.45
N ARG A 36 6.87 -10.54 12.35
CA ARG A 36 6.77 -9.06 12.40
C ARG A 36 5.94 -8.61 13.62
N ILE A 37 6.26 -9.14 14.80
CA ILE A 37 5.49 -8.92 16.03
C ILE A 37 5.61 -7.45 16.45
N ILE A 38 4.46 -6.76 16.57
CA ILE A 38 4.36 -5.44 17.17
C ILE A 38 4.11 -5.61 18.68
N PRO A 39 4.95 -5.04 19.57
CA PRO A 39 4.72 -5.12 21.00
C PRO A 39 3.42 -4.38 21.37
N ALA A 40 2.61 -5.00 22.23
CA ALA A 40 1.31 -4.46 22.63
C ALA A 40 1.13 -4.58 24.15
N VAL A 41 0.47 -3.58 24.73
CA VAL A 41 0.09 -3.54 26.15
C VAL A 41 -1.39 -3.15 26.27
N ALA A 42 -2.06 -3.62 27.32
CA ALA A 42 -3.50 -3.39 27.46
C ALA A 42 -3.86 -1.90 27.65
N SER A 43 -2.98 -1.12 28.27
CA SER A 43 -3.18 0.31 28.54
C SER A 43 -3.33 1.14 27.26
N THR A 44 -2.44 0.96 26.28
CA THR A 44 -2.48 1.71 25.00
C THR A 44 -3.77 1.39 24.24
N ASN A 45 -4.14 0.11 24.16
CA ASN A 45 -5.40 -0.31 23.52
C ASN A 45 -6.63 0.27 24.23
N ALA A 46 -6.63 0.32 25.57
CA ALA A 46 -7.72 0.90 26.34
C ALA A 46 -7.87 2.41 26.08
N VAL A 47 -6.77 3.16 26.05
CA VAL A 47 -6.79 4.60 25.76
C VAL A 47 -7.32 4.86 24.35
N ILE A 48 -6.79 4.17 23.34
CA ILE A 48 -7.24 4.36 21.95
C ILE A 48 -8.71 3.96 21.78
N ALA A 49 -9.14 2.84 22.36
CA ALA A 49 -10.54 2.40 22.30
C ALA A 49 -11.48 3.41 22.98
N ALA A 50 -11.09 3.96 24.13
CA ALA A 50 -11.86 5.00 24.82
C ALA A 50 -11.98 6.28 23.97
N SER A 51 -10.89 6.72 23.32
CA SER A 51 -10.92 7.86 22.40
C SER A 51 -11.85 7.60 21.20
N CYS A 52 -11.78 6.43 20.57
CA CYS A 52 -12.67 6.07 19.45
C CYS A 52 -14.14 6.04 19.87
N ALA A 53 -14.46 5.43 21.02
CA ALA A 53 -15.83 5.38 21.54
C ALA A 53 -16.38 6.78 21.86
N LEU A 54 -15.55 7.64 22.43
CA LEU A 54 -15.91 9.03 22.70
C LEU A 54 -16.22 9.81 21.42
N GLU A 55 -15.39 9.68 20.37
CA GLU A 55 -15.65 10.34 19.08
C GLU A 55 -16.89 9.79 18.38
N ALA A 56 -17.15 8.48 18.48
CA ALA A 56 -18.38 7.89 17.97
C ALA A 56 -19.63 8.47 18.65
N ILE A 57 -19.60 8.65 19.98
CA ILE A 57 -20.69 9.29 20.72
C ILE A 57 -20.86 10.74 20.30
N LYS A 58 -19.77 11.52 20.19
CA LYS A 58 -19.82 12.92 19.75
C LYS A 58 -20.46 13.03 18.36
N LEU A 59 -20.07 12.18 17.41
CA LEU A 59 -20.62 12.14 16.05
C LEU A 59 -22.10 11.72 16.03
N ALA A 60 -22.48 10.71 16.81
CA ALA A 60 -23.85 10.20 16.81
C ALA A 60 -24.85 11.16 17.48
N THR A 61 -24.41 11.88 18.51
CA THR A 61 -25.28 12.70 19.36
C THR A 61 -25.16 14.19 19.09
N ASN A 62 -24.12 14.63 18.38
CA ASN A 62 -23.75 16.05 18.20
C ASN A 62 -23.65 16.82 19.52
N THR A 63 -23.32 16.14 20.63
CA THR A 63 -23.23 16.75 21.97
C THR A 63 -21.99 17.63 22.15
N ALA A 64 -20.93 17.39 21.38
CA ALA A 64 -19.72 18.20 21.36
C ALA A 64 -19.05 18.14 19.98
N LYS A 65 -18.13 19.09 19.71
CA LYS A 65 -17.32 19.08 18.49
C LYS A 65 -16.41 17.83 18.47
N PRO A 66 -16.44 17.01 17.41
CA PRO A 66 -15.47 15.93 17.22
C PRO A 66 -14.04 16.47 17.07
N ILE A 67 -13.05 15.61 17.33
CA ILE A 67 -11.65 15.93 17.00
C ILE A 67 -11.48 16.18 15.51
N ASP A 68 -10.47 16.96 15.13
CA ASP A 68 -10.28 17.35 13.72
C ASP A 68 -9.97 16.13 12.83
N ASN A 69 -8.88 15.39 13.05
CA ASN A 69 -8.63 14.13 12.32
C ASN A 69 -7.61 13.15 12.92
N TYR A 70 -6.55 13.61 13.60
CA TYR A 70 -5.49 12.72 14.06
C TYR A 70 -5.14 12.94 15.53
N LEU A 71 -5.07 11.84 16.28
CA LEU A 71 -4.73 11.84 17.70
C LEU A 71 -3.40 11.09 17.89
N ASN A 72 -2.41 11.79 18.41
CA ASN A 72 -1.16 11.20 18.85
C ASN A 72 -1.21 10.88 20.34
N PHE A 73 -0.94 9.63 20.68
CA PHE A 73 -0.80 9.17 22.05
C PHE A 73 0.58 8.53 22.26
N THR A 74 1.27 8.90 23.34
CA THR A 74 2.57 8.32 23.70
C THR A 74 2.74 8.32 25.21
N ASP A 75 3.20 7.21 25.79
CA ASP A 75 3.40 7.04 27.23
C ASP A 75 4.86 6.69 27.64
N ILE A 76 5.84 7.02 26.78
CA ILE A 76 7.26 6.68 26.99
C ILE A 76 7.87 7.54 28.12
N GLU A 77 7.77 8.87 28.02
CA GLU A 77 8.24 9.82 29.03
C GLU A 77 7.08 10.71 29.48
N GLY A 78 6.37 10.27 30.53
CA GLY A 78 5.09 10.85 30.90
C GLY A 78 3.98 10.48 29.91
N VAL A 79 2.84 11.18 29.97
CA VAL A 79 1.71 10.93 29.08
C VAL A 79 1.51 12.13 28.16
N TYR A 80 1.68 11.90 26.86
CA TYR A 80 1.37 12.85 25.82
C TYR A 80 0.14 12.41 25.04
N CYS A 81 -0.82 13.31 24.89
CA CYS A 81 -2.03 13.12 24.10
C CYS A 81 -2.32 14.43 23.36
N GLY A 82 -2.01 14.47 22.06
CA GLY A 82 -2.08 15.67 21.25
C GLY A 82 -2.86 15.45 19.96
N VAL A 83 -3.82 16.33 19.67
CA VAL A 83 -4.52 16.34 18.40
C VAL A 83 -3.70 17.15 17.40
N VAL A 84 -3.42 16.56 16.24
CA VAL A 84 -2.71 17.21 15.14
C VAL A 84 -3.65 17.21 13.94
N LYS A 85 -3.77 18.36 13.29
CA LYS A 85 -4.56 18.47 12.07
C LYS A 85 -3.70 18.04 10.88
N MET A 86 -3.95 16.85 10.35
CA MET A 86 -3.34 16.37 9.11
C MET A 86 -3.99 17.06 7.91
N GLU A 87 -3.19 17.53 6.95
CA GLU A 87 -3.74 18.12 5.72
C GLU A 87 -4.19 17.02 4.75
N LYS A 88 -5.25 17.31 3.99
CA LYS A 88 -5.68 16.43 2.91
C LYS A 88 -4.75 16.66 1.73
N ASP A 89 -4.08 15.60 1.28
CA ASP A 89 -3.35 15.63 0.02
C ASP A 89 -4.33 15.81 -1.15
N PRO A 90 -4.23 16.91 -1.92
CA PRO A 90 -5.09 17.15 -3.07
C PRO A 90 -4.87 16.12 -4.19
N GLU A 91 -3.71 15.48 -4.26
CA GLU A 91 -3.37 14.44 -5.24
C GLU A 91 -3.61 13.02 -4.72
N CYS A 92 -4.26 12.87 -3.55
CA CYS A 92 -4.50 11.56 -2.97
C CYS A 92 -5.29 10.65 -3.95
N PRO A 93 -4.76 9.47 -4.33
CA PRO A 93 -5.39 8.61 -5.33
C PRO A 93 -6.76 8.05 -4.89
N THR A 94 -7.05 8.06 -3.59
CA THR A 94 -8.27 7.44 -3.05
C THR A 94 -9.39 8.44 -2.75
N CYS A 95 -9.07 9.61 -2.18
CA CYS A 95 -10.07 10.53 -1.61
C CYS A 95 -10.15 11.91 -2.29
N SER A 96 -9.30 12.19 -3.29
CA SER A 96 -9.35 13.45 -4.07
C SER A 96 -10.54 13.50 -5.04
N GLY A 97 -11.13 12.35 -5.40
CA GLY A 97 -12.34 12.27 -6.23
C GLY A 97 -12.14 12.67 -7.70
N GLY A 98 -10.88 12.81 -8.13
CA GLY A 98 -10.50 13.14 -9.50
C GLY A 98 -9.66 12.06 -10.16
N TYR A 99 -9.22 12.33 -11.38
CA TYR A 99 -8.21 11.54 -12.08
C TYR A 99 -6.81 11.96 -11.63
N VAL A 100 -5.93 11.00 -11.40
CA VAL A 100 -4.52 11.30 -11.10
C VAL A 100 -3.79 11.55 -12.41
N GLN A 101 -3.11 12.68 -12.52
CA GLN A 101 -2.30 12.97 -13.69
C GLN A 101 -0.92 12.31 -13.55
N VAL A 102 -0.50 11.60 -14.58
CA VAL A 102 0.84 11.00 -14.67
C VAL A 102 1.50 11.49 -15.96
N GLN A 103 2.70 12.03 -15.82
CA GLN A 103 3.50 12.48 -16.95
C GLN A 103 4.30 11.31 -17.53
N CYS A 104 4.23 11.13 -18.83
CA CYS A 104 4.98 10.12 -19.58
C CYS A 104 5.62 10.77 -20.80
N ASN A 105 6.79 10.28 -21.20
CA ASN A 105 7.41 10.68 -22.45
C ASN A 105 6.69 9.99 -23.62
N ASP A 106 6.79 10.57 -24.81
CA ASP A 106 6.21 10.00 -26.03
C ASP A 106 6.72 8.58 -26.35
N ASP A 107 7.98 8.30 -25.97
CA ASP A 107 8.66 7.01 -26.22
C ASP A 107 8.49 6.00 -25.07
N ASP A 108 7.81 6.36 -23.97
CA ASP A 108 7.64 5.46 -22.83
C ASP A 108 6.77 4.25 -23.23
N THR A 109 7.25 3.04 -22.95
CA THR A 109 6.48 1.81 -23.14
C THR A 109 5.48 1.62 -22.01
N LEU A 110 4.48 0.75 -22.24
CA LEU A 110 3.54 0.37 -21.18
C LEU A 110 4.24 -0.21 -19.95
N GLN A 111 5.36 -0.92 -20.12
CA GLN A 111 6.17 -1.41 -19.01
C GLN A 111 6.74 -0.28 -18.14
N VAL A 112 7.36 0.74 -18.76
CA VAL A 112 7.89 1.90 -18.04
C VAL A 112 6.79 2.64 -17.29
N PHE A 113 5.61 2.75 -17.91
CA PHE A 113 4.44 3.33 -17.26
C PHE A 113 4.00 2.52 -16.02
N MET A 114 3.94 1.19 -16.12
CA MET A 114 3.60 0.34 -14.97
C MET A 114 4.62 0.49 -13.85
N ASP A 115 5.92 0.51 -14.15
CA ASP A 115 6.97 0.66 -13.15
C ASP A 115 6.82 1.99 -12.40
N LYS A 116 6.52 3.08 -13.13
CA LYS A 116 6.20 4.40 -12.53
C LYS A 116 4.97 4.34 -11.61
N LEU A 117 3.94 3.58 -11.97
CA LEU A 117 2.75 3.41 -11.13
C LEU A 117 3.02 2.57 -9.88
N VAL A 118 3.80 1.50 -10.02
CA VAL A 118 4.25 0.65 -8.91
C VAL A 118 5.05 1.48 -7.91
N ASP A 119 5.98 2.32 -8.40
CA ASP A 119 6.80 3.16 -7.53
C ASP A 119 5.99 4.27 -6.86
N LYS A 120 5.10 4.95 -7.60
CA LYS A 120 4.31 6.08 -7.08
C LYS A 120 3.23 5.66 -6.09
N PHE A 121 2.58 4.51 -6.32
CA PHE A 121 1.42 4.07 -5.53
C PHE A 121 1.68 2.80 -4.71
N HIS A 122 2.91 2.27 -4.74
CA HIS A 122 3.30 1.03 -4.06
C HIS A 122 2.39 -0.16 -4.39
N LEU A 123 2.02 -0.27 -5.68
CA LEU A 123 1.18 -1.34 -6.21
C LEU A 123 1.97 -2.66 -6.26
N LYS A 124 1.27 -3.79 -6.24
CA LYS A 124 1.93 -5.12 -6.33
C LYS A 124 1.78 -5.72 -7.71
N ASN A 125 0.54 -5.85 -8.17
CA ASN A 125 0.16 -6.47 -9.43
C ASN A 125 -0.91 -5.60 -10.10
N PRO A 126 -0.53 -4.43 -10.64
CA PRO A 126 -1.49 -3.53 -11.25
C PRO A 126 -2.06 -4.13 -12.53
N SER A 127 -3.38 -4.08 -12.67
CA SER A 127 -4.08 -4.31 -13.93
C SER A 127 -4.53 -2.98 -14.51
N ILE A 128 -4.30 -2.78 -15.81
CA ILE A 128 -4.61 -1.55 -16.53
C ILE A 128 -5.65 -1.84 -17.60
N GLU A 129 -6.75 -1.10 -17.55
CA GLU A 129 -7.83 -1.17 -18.53
C GLU A 129 -8.24 0.23 -19.00
N THR A 130 -8.53 0.36 -20.29
CA THR A 130 -9.22 1.52 -20.86
C THR A 130 -10.74 1.27 -20.78
N VAL A 131 -11.52 2.24 -21.24
CA VAL A 131 -12.99 2.09 -21.34
C VAL A 131 -13.38 0.93 -22.27
N ASN A 132 -12.55 0.65 -23.28
CA ASN A 132 -12.88 -0.29 -24.35
C ASN A 132 -12.13 -1.62 -24.25
N GLU A 133 -10.90 -1.63 -23.74
CA GLU A 133 -10.05 -2.81 -23.75
C GLU A 133 -9.15 -2.93 -22.52
N LYS A 134 -8.77 -4.17 -22.20
CA LYS A 134 -7.79 -4.45 -21.14
C LYS A 134 -6.40 -4.43 -21.73
N LEU A 135 -5.61 -3.42 -21.37
CA LEU A 135 -4.25 -3.26 -21.85
C LEU A 135 -3.32 -4.28 -21.22
N TYR A 136 -3.49 -4.52 -19.91
CA TYR A 136 -2.66 -5.43 -19.14
C TYR A 136 -3.44 -6.09 -17.99
N MET A 137 -3.48 -7.42 -17.99
CA MET A 137 -4.01 -8.19 -16.87
C MET A 137 -3.34 -9.58 -16.83
N ILE A 138 -2.61 -9.88 -15.74
CA ILE A 138 -2.10 -11.23 -15.49
C ILE A 138 -3.22 -12.06 -14.89
N ASN A 139 -4.14 -12.53 -15.73
CA ASN A 139 -5.15 -13.50 -15.31
C ASN A 139 -4.78 -14.88 -15.87
N GLU A 140 -4.50 -15.85 -14.99
CA GLU A 140 -4.20 -17.23 -15.38
C GLU A 140 -5.38 -17.93 -16.06
N LEU A 141 -6.60 -17.40 -15.91
CA LEU A 141 -7.83 -18.00 -16.42
C LEU A 141 -8.07 -17.74 -17.92
N LEU A 142 -7.40 -16.75 -18.53
CA LEU A 142 -7.54 -16.45 -19.97
C LEU A 142 -6.17 -16.32 -20.66
N PRO A 143 -5.67 -17.38 -21.32
CA PRO A 143 -4.36 -17.35 -21.98
C PRO A 143 -4.27 -16.32 -23.12
N GLU A 144 -5.37 -16.07 -23.85
CA GLU A 144 -5.40 -15.07 -24.92
C GLU A 144 -5.12 -13.64 -24.43
N LEU A 145 -5.58 -13.30 -23.22
CA LEU A 145 -5.32 -11.99 -22.61
C LEU A 145 -3.89 -11.88 -22.11
N LYS A 146 -3.30 -12.99 -21.68
CA LYS A 146 -1.90 -13.04 -21.24
C LYS A 146 -0.96 -12.74 -22.40
N ASP A 147 -1.17 -13.38 -23.56
CA ASP A 147 -0.32 -13.18 -24.73
C ASP A 147 -0.43 -11.74 -25.25
N LYS A 148 -1.65 -11.18 -25.29
CA LYS A 148 -1.89 -9.77 -25.63
C LYS A 148 -1.23 -8.82 -24.63
N SER A 149 -1.38 -9.09 -23.33
CA SER A 149 -0.77 -8.28 -22.27
C SER A 149 0.75 -8.25 -22.39
N VAL A 150 1.38 -9.40 -22.66
CA VAL A 150 2.83 -9.49 -22.88
C VAL A 150 3.25 -8.74 -24.13
N SER A 151 2.48 -8.82 -25.22
CA SER A 151 2.79 -8.03 -26.42
C SER A 151 2.65 -6.53 -26.19
N ASN A 152 1.68 -6.09 -25.39
CA ASN A 152 1.42 -4.68 -25.12
C ASN A 152 2.48 -4.03 -24.23
N LEU A 153 3.16 -4.79 -23.36
CA LEU A 153 4.22 -4.26 -22.48
C LEU A 153 5.35 -3.57 -23.24
N LEU A 154 5.69 -4.08 -24.42
CA LEU A 154 6.79 -3.56 -25.25
C LEU A 154 6.36 -2.44 -26.19
N ARG A 155 5.04 -2.19 -26.32
CA ARG A 155 4.51 -1.17 -27.23
C ARG A 155 4.57 0.21 -26.57
N PRO A 156 4.80 1.27 -27.35
CA PRO A 156 4.77 2.64 -26.84
C PRO A 156 3.35 2.97 -26.36
N LEU A 157 3.26 3.67 -25.23
CA LEU A 157 1.98 4.01 -24.59
C LEU A 157 1.06 4.81 -25.52
N ARG A 158 1.66 5.62 -26.42
CA ARG A 158 0.97 6.42 -27.43
C ARG A 158 0.22 5.60 -28.49
N GLU A 159 0.65 4.37 -28.78
CA GLU A 159 -0.09 3.47 -29.69
C GLU A 159 -1.32 2.85 -29.03
N LEU A 160 -1.29 2.72 -27.70
CA LEU A 160 -2.30 2.01 -26.92
C LEU A 160 -3.40 2.93 -26.38
N ILE A 161 -3.11 4.23 -26.26
CA ILE A 161 -3.97 5.18 -25.54
C ILE A 161 -4.04 6.49 -26.31
N SER A 162 -5.25 7.03 -26.45
CA SER A 162 -5.45 8.36 -27.02
C SER A 162 -5.15 9.47 -26.00
N ALA A 163 -4.60 10.60 -26.45
CA ALA A 163 -4.30 11.71 -25.56
C ALA A 163 -5.57 12.20 -24.81
N GLY A 164 -5.53 12.20 -23.48
CA GLY A 164 -6.64 12.60 -22.62
C GLY A 164 -7.65 11.50 -22.26
N GLU A 165 -7.38 10.25 -22.65
CA GLU A 165 -8.17 9.08 -22.24
C GLU A 165 -7.91 8.72 -20.76
N ASP A 166 -8.97 8.29 -20.07
CA ASP A 166 -8.91 7.87 -18.68
C ASP A 166 -8.62 6.36 -18.60
N LEU A 167 -7.56 6.02 -17.88
CA LEU A 167 -7.19 4.64 -17.57
C LEU A 167 -7.72 4.26 -16.19
N LEU A 168 -8.20 3.03 -16.08
CA LEU A 168 -8.52 2.41 -14.81
C LEU A 168 -7.40 1.47 -14.42
N VAL A 169 -6.85 1.73 -13.23
CA VAL A 169 -5.83 0.88 -12.62
C VAL A 169 -6.42 0.22 -11.39
N ALA A 170 -6.45 -1.10 -11.39
CA ALA A 170 -6.88 -1.90 -10.25
C ALA A 170 -5.72 -2.73 -9.71
N ASP A 171 -5.67 -2.91 -8.40
CA ASP A 171 -4.63 -3.67 -7.70
C ASP A 171 -5.22 -4.23 -6.40
N GLU A 172 -4.64 -5.31 -5.87
CA GLU A 172 -5.05 -5.92 -4.61
C GLU A 172 -4.84 -5.00 -3.39
N VAL A 173 -3.89 -4.07 -3.47
CA VAL A 173 -3.59 -3.09 -2.42
C VAL A 173 -4.65 -1.98 -2.37
N LEU A 174 -5.36 -1.75 -3.48
CA LEU A 174 -6.32 -0.66 -3.62
C LEU A 174 -7.74 -1.12 -3.26
N SER A 175 -8.43 -0.36 -2.41
CA SER A 175 -9.85 -0.61 -2.09
C SER A 175 -10.81 -0.17 -3.20
N LYS A 176 -10.35 0.70 -4.11
CA LYS A 176 -11.07 1.20 -5.29
C LYS A 176 -10.09 1.34 -6.45
N SER A 177 -10.56 1.13 -7.67
CA SER A 177 -9.75 1.39 -8.87
C SER A 177 -9.39 2.88 -8.97
N LEU A 178 -8.18 3.15 -9.44
CA LEU A 178 -7.66 4.49 -9.69
C LEU A 178 -7.96 4.90 -11.12
N SER A 179 -8.53 6.09 -11.29
CA SER A 179 -8.64 6.73 -12.60
C SER A 179 -7.38 7.57 -12.85
N ILE A 180 -6.66 7.28 -13.92
CA ILE A 180 -5.41 7.94 -14.27
C ILE A 180 -5.55 8.58 -15.65
N ARG A 181 -5.11 9.83 -15.76
CA ARG A 181 -5.00 10.52 -17.05
C ARG A 181 -3.54 10.71 -17.40
N VAL A 182 -3.14 10.20 -18.55
CA VAL A 182 -1.77 10.31 -19.04
C VAL A 182 -1.61 11.64 -19.78
N ASN A 183 -0.63 12.43 -19.35
CA ASN A 183 -0.19 13.62 -20.06
C ASN A 183 1.15 13.31 -20.72
N PHE A 184 1.16 13.28 -22.05
CA PHE A 184 2.38 13.11 -22.83
C PHE A 184 3.20 14.41 -22.83
N VAL A 185 4.43 14.33 -22.35
CA VAL A 185 5.41 15.42 -22.38
C VAL A 185 6.32 15.18 -23.59
N THR A 186 6.50 16.23 -24.39
CA THR A 186 7.32 16.23 -25.62
C THR A 186 8.80 16.39 -25.31
#